data_AF-A0A0G1RCR1-F1
#
_entry.id   AF-A0A0G1RCR1-F1
#
_cell.length_a   1.000
_cell.length_b   1.000
_cell.length_c   1.000
_cell.angle_alpha   90.00
_cell.angle_beta   90.00
_cell.angle_gamma   90.00
#
_symmetry.space_group_name_H-M   'P 1'
#
loop_
_entity.id
_entity.type
_entity.pdbx_description
1 polymer ?
#
loop_
_entity_poly.entity_id
_entity_poly.type
_entity_poly.pdbx_seq_one_letter_code
_entity_poly.pdbx_strand_id
1 'polypeptide(L)'
;MRPERESHPRMAVLQTAAFLLRHPANCFHILASIWYTKLNMRTRLIGIICLLIFSAFLSGCSLNIFGKKSGVQITSNPQAEVTVNGQSNGKTPYYTESLKSGEYTIRLTPIDPELQPWETKTTLSAGHLTIVDRQFGKTQDQSSSFTLSFEKLSNKNSTEVSIISNPSNVSVAVDKAPIGFSNRPIENISAGDHSFDFVAPGYQDKRIQARVYAG
;
A
#
# COMPACT_ATOMS: atom_id res chain seq x y z
N MET A 1 9.37 7.33 53.44
CA MET A 1 10.69 7.77 53.95
C MET A 1 11.67 7.76 52.80
N ARG A 2 12.20 8.94 52.47
CA ARG A 2 13.33 9.18 51.57
C ARG A 2 14.64 8.79 52.28
N PRO A 3 15.73 8.58 51.53
CA PRO A 3 16.80 9.58 51.54
C PRO A 3 17.32 9.80 50.09
N GLU A 4 17.53 10.99 49.51
CA GLU A 4 18.28 12.19 49.90
C GLU A 4 19.74 11.89 50.29
N ARG A 5 20.66 12.10 49.35
CA ARG A 5 22.02 12.66 49.56
C ARG A 5 22.64 12.99 48.21
N GLU A 6 22.95 14.26 47.95
CA GLU A 6 24.25 14.92 48.24
C GLU A 6 25.37 14.37 47.34
N SER A 7 26.28 15.13 46.76
CA SER A 7 26.66 16.55 46.88
C SER A 7 27.82 16.74 45.89
N HIS A 8 27.90 17.90 45.24
CA HIS A 8 29.11 18.37 44.54
C HIS A 8 30.36 18.28 45.43
N PRO A 9 31.58 18.22 44.87
CA PRO A 9 32.37 19.45 44.64
C PRO A 9 33.28 19.30 43.38
N ARG A 10 34.06 20.24 42.81
CA ARG A 10 34.85 21.38 43.31
C ARG A 10 35.11 22.37 42.16
N MET A 11 35.16 23.64 42.51
CA MET A 11 35.73 24.75 41.72
C MET A 11 37.26 24.78 41.75
N ALA A 12 37.87 25.40 40.73
CA ALA A 12 39.00 26.36 40.79
C ALA A 12 39.23 26.87 39.34
N VAL A 13 38.86 28.09 38.95
CA VAL A 13 39.47 29.41 39.24
C VAL A 13 40.92 29.52 38.79
N LEU A 14 41.17 30.34 37.76
CA LEU A 14 42.32 31.24 37.71
C LEU A 14 41.98 32.50 36.90
N GLN A 15 41.97 33.61 37.63
CA GLN A 15 41.99 35.01 37.20
C GLN A 15 43.31 35.35 36.48
N THR A 16 43.27 36.35 35.59
CA THR A 16 43.96 37.66 35.71
C THR A 16 43.70 38.51 34.45
N ALA A 17 43.02 39.65 34.61
CA ALA A 17 43.57 41.02 34.60
C ALA A 17 43.88 41.54 33.17
N ALA A 18 42.99 42.31 32.55
CA ALA A 18 42.88 43.77 32.66
C ALA A 18 44.03 44.54 32.00
N PHE A 19 43.76 45.23 30.89
CA PHE A 19 44.30 46.56 30.51
C PHE A 19 43.67 46.93 29.14
N LEU A 20 42.70 47.83 29.10
CA LEU A 20 42.84 49.27 28.88
C LEU A 20 43.40 49.67 27.49
N LEU A 21 42.57 50.50 26.83
CA LEU A 21 42.90 51.58 25.88
C LEU A 21 42.83 51.30 24.36
N ARG A 22 41.79 51.91 23.78
CA ARG A 22 41.85 52.84 22.63
C ARG A 22 42.24 52.24 21.27
N HIS A 23 41.23 52.03 20.42
CA HIS A 23 41.40 51.94 18.97
C HIS A 23 41.66 53.34 18.37
N PRO A 24 42.72 53.52 17.58
CA PRO A 24 42.68 54.38 16.41
C PRO A 24 42.49 53.54 15.13
N ALA A 25 41.90 54.18 14.14
CA ALA A 25 41.49 53.64 12.85
C ALA A 25 42.64 53.07 11.98
N ASN A 26 42.24 52.18 11.07
CA ASN A 26 42.81 51.90 9.73
C ASN A 26 44.30 51.55 9.61
N CYS A 27 44.59 50.31 9.16
CA CYS A 27 45.58 50.06 8.10
C CYS A 27 45.58 48.60 7.62
N PHE A 28 45.39 48.39 6.31
CA PHE A 28 45.97 47.33 5.46
C PHE A 28 45.61 45.86 5.81
N HIS A 29 44.66 45.18 5.16
CA HIS A 29 44.63 44.72 3.76
C HIS A 29 45.97 44.19 3.22
N ILE A 30 45.92 42.98 2.63
CA ILE A 30 46.96 42.24 1.86
C ILE A 30 47.80 41.34 2.80
N LEU A 31 47.54 40.03 2.96
CA LEU A 31 47.85 38.93 2.03
C LEU A 31 47.12 37.63 2.44
N ALA A 32 45.93 37.36 1.88
CA ALA A 32 45.32 36.03 1.91
C ALA A 32 44.68 35.68 0.55
N SER A 33 45.32 36.12 -0.52
CA SER A 33 44.76 36.10 -1.88
C SER A 33 45.65 35.37 -2.90
N ILE A 34 46.37 34.31 -2.51
CA ILE A 34 47.22 33.55 -3.45
C ILE A 34 47.09 32.02 -3.31
N TRP A 35 45.88 31.51 -3.05
CA TRP A 35 45.62 30.07 -3.21
C TRP A 35 44.35 29.72 -3.99
N TYR A 36 43.71 30.71 -4.64
CA TYR A 36 42.40 30.51 -5.27
C TYR A 36 42.27 31.04 -6.69
N THR A 37 43.26 30.85 -7.57
CA THR A 37 43.07 31.21 -8.98
C THR A 37 43.98 30.45 -9.94
N LYS A 38 43.49 29.31 -10.47
CA LYS A 38 43.57 29.03 -11.93
C LYS A 38 42.69 27.85 -12.37
N LEU A 39 41.40 27.85 -12.04
CA LEU A 39 40.47 26.98 -12.78
C LEU A 39 40.10 27.71 -14.08
N ASN A 40 40.62 27.23 -15.21
CA ASN A 40 40.37 27.76 -16.54
C ASN A 40 38.86 28.01 -16.76
N MET A 41 38.50 29.12 -17.38
CA MET A 41 37.10 29.49 -17.65
C MET A 41 36.34 28.37 -18.40
N ARG A 42 37.07 27.59 -19.23
CA ARG A 42 36.56 26.38 -19.90
C ARG A 42 36.25 25.22 -18.96
N THR A 43 37.08 24.93 -17.95
CA THR A 43 36.81 23.85 -16.98
C THR A 43 35.70 24.21 -15.98
N ARG A 44 35.53 25.50 -15.65
CA ARG A 44 34.35 25.99 -14.91
C ARG A 44 33.06 25.83 -15.71
N LEU A 45 33.11 26.17 -17.00
CA LEU A 45 31.95 26.04 -17.90
C LEU A 45 31.57 24.57 -18.11
N ILE A 46 32.54 23.67 -18.31
CA ILE A 46 32.30 22.22 -18.40
C ILE A 46 31.71 21.69 -17.09
N GLY A 47 32.21 22.12 -15.93
CA GLY A 47 31.65 21.74 -14.63
C GLY A 47 30.20 22.16 -14.47
N ILE A 48 29.84 23.39 -14.84
CA ILE A 48 28.46 23.89 -14.80
C ILE A 48 27.57 23.13 -15.80
N ILE A 49 28.06 22.86 -17.01
CA ILE A 49 27.33 22.08 -18.02
C ILE A 49 27.10 20.65 -17.54
N CYS A 50 28.09 19.99 -16.94
CA CYS A 50 27.92 18.67 -16.35
C CYS A 50 26.92 18.67 -15.18
N LEU A 51 26.90 19.72 -14.36
CA LEU A 51 25.96 19.86 -13.23
C LEU A 51 24.52 20.11 -13.74
N LEU A 52 24.36 20.89 -14.81
CA LEU A 52 23.08 21.10 -15.48
C LEU A 52 22.59 19.82 -16.19
N ILE A 53 23.47 19.07 -16.87
CA ILE A 53 23.12 17.79 -17.50
C ILE A 53 22.76 16.74 -16.44
N PHE A 54 23.47 16.67 -15.32
CA PHE A 54 23.15 15.79 -14.20
C PHE A 54 21.80 16.14 -13.56
N SER A 55 21.49 17.43 -13.40
CA SER A 55 20.18 17.89 -12.93
C SER A 55 19.05 17.60 -13.91
N ALA A 56 19.31 17.69 -15.22
CA ALA A 56 18.34 17.32 -16.27
C ALA A 56 18.11 15.80 -16.32
N PHE A 57 19.14 15.00 -16.02
CA PHE A 57 19.05 13.54 -15.91
C PHE A 57 18.26 13.10 -14.66
N LEU A 58 18.39 13.83 -13.54
CA LEU A 58 17.59 13.63 -12.32
C LEU A 58 16.15 14.14 -12.43
N SER A 59 15.89 15.15 -13.28
CA SER A 59 14.56 15.73 -13.49
C SER A 59 13.61 14.84 -14.30
N GLY A 60 14.13 13.84 -15.03
CA GLY A 60 13.34 13.01 -15.95
C GLY A 60 12.88 11.67 -15.38
N CYS A 61 13.21 11.36 -14.14
CA CYS A 61 12.89 10.08 -13.51
C CYS A 61 11.76 10.29 -12.49
N SER A 62 10.50 10.12 -12.89
CA SER A 62 9.43 9.75 -11.96
C SER A 62 9.66 8.31 -11.49
N LEU A 63 10.73 8.12 -10.74
CA LEU A 63 11.10 6.86 -10.11
C LEU A 63 10.09 6.58 -9.00
N ASN A 64 8.92 6.08 -9.39
CA ASN A 64 8.03 5.34 -8.50
C ASN A 64 8.69 3.97 -8.17
N ILE A 65 9.92 4.02 -7.63
CA ILE A 65 10.74 2.85 -7.24
C ILE A 65 10.00 2.03 -6.18
N PHE A 66 9.11 2.67 -5.43
CA PHE A 66 8.33 2.05 -4.38
C PHE A 66 6.84 2.07 -4.73
N GLY A 67 6.50 1.51 -5.90
CA GLY A 67 5.11 1.18 -6.20
C GLY A 67 4.53 0.38 -5.03
N LYS A 68 3.47 0.89 -4.40
CA LYS A 68 2.88 0.27 -3.22
C LYS A 68 2.45 -1.15 -3.58
N LYS A 69 2.92 -2.11 -2.80
CA LYS A 69 2.62 -3.53 -2.99
C LYS A 69 1.16 -3.81 -2.64
N SER A 70 0.59 -4.84 -3.24
CA SER A 70 -0.75 -5.35 -2.99
C SER A 70 -0.71 -6.87 -2.96
N GLY A 71 -1.55 -7.46 -2.11
CA GLY A 71 -1.69 -8.89 -2.00
C GLY A 71 -2.83 -9.43 -2.86
N VAL A 72 -2.67 -10.65 -3.36
CA VAL A 72 -3.79 -11.44 -3.88
C VAL A 72 -3.73 -12.86 -3.35
N GLN A 73 -4.88 -13.37 -2.91
CA GLN A 73 -5.10 -14.77 -2.59
C GLN A 73 -6.13 -15.31 -3.56
N ILE A 74 -5.80 -16.42 -4.23
CA ILE A 74 -6.67 -17.04 -5.23
C ILE A 74 -6.91 -18.48 -4.83
N THR A 75 -8.17 -18.83 -4.58
CA THR A 75 -8.61 -20.18 -4.20
C THR A 75 -9.59 -20.72 -5.22
N SER A 76 -9.57 -22.04 -5.41
CA SER A 76 -10.60 -22.69 -6.19
C SER A 76 -10.88 -24.11 -5.76
N ASN A 77 -12.05 -24.61 -6.12
CA ASN A 77 -12.42 -26.00 -5.99
C ASN A 77 -13.20 -26.45 -7.25
N PRO A 78 -12.75 -27.49 -7.97
CA PRO A 78 -11.50 -28.23 -7.77
C PRO A 78 -10.27 -27.36 -8.09
N GLN A 79 -9.09 -27.92 -7.91
CA GLN A 79 -7.83 -27.22 -8.15
C GLN A 79 -7.71 -26.76 -9.62
N ALA A 80 -7.14 -25.57 -9.83
CA ALA A 80 -6.97 -24.94 -11.13
C ALA A 80 -5.55 -24.37 -11.28
N GLU A 81 -5.05 -24.28 -12.51
CA GLU A 81 -3.89 -23.48 -12.86
C GLU A 81 -4.26 -21.99 -12.83
N VAL A 82 -3.39 -21.17 -12.26
CA VAL A 82 -3.56 -19.73 -12.06
C VAL A 82 -2.70 -19.00 -13.07
N THR A 83 -3.33 -18.13 -13.86
CA THR A 83 -2.64 -17.19 -14.73
C THR A 83 -3.03 -15.76 -14.38
N VAL A 84 -2.05 -14.89 -14.18
CA VAL A 84 -2.25 -13.47 -13.87
C VAL A 84 -1.66 -12.64 -15.01
N ASN A 85 -2.49 -11.84 -15.68
CA ASN A 85 -2.14 -11.10 -16.89
C ASN A 85 -1.52 -11.97 -17.99
N GLY A 86 -2.00 -13.22 -18.12
CA GLY A 86 -1.51 -14.20 -19.09
C GLY A 86 -0.22 -14.92 -18.70
N GLN A 87 0.43 -14.55 -17.59
CA GLN A 87 1.59 -15.26 -17.06
C GLN A 87 1.13 -16.41 -16.16
N SER A 88 1.68 -17.62 -16.31
CA SER A 88 1.39 -18.74 -15.39
C SER A 88 2.09 -18.54 -14.05
N ASN A 89 1.32 -18.68 -12.96
CA ASN A 89 1.75 -18.42 -11.58
C ASN A 89 1.67 -19.68 -10.69
N GLY A 90 1.30 -20.83 -11.25
CA GLY A 90 1.18 -22.10 -10.53
C GLY A 90 -0.27 -22.57 -10.42
N LYS A 91 -0.62 -23.21 -9.31
CA LYS A 91 -1.97 -23.79 -9.08
C LYS A 91 -2.62 -23.16 -7.86
N THR A 92 -3.95 -23.26 -7.77
CA THR A 92 -4.68 -22.90 -6.56
C THR A 92 -4.39 -23.89 -5.42
N PRO A 93 -4.35 -23.45 -4.15
CA PRO A 93 -4.37 -22.06 -3.71
C PRO A 93 -3.07 -21.31 -4.08
N TYR A 94 -3.21 -20.07 -4.52
CA TYR A 94 -2.09 -19.18 -4.88
C TYR A 94 -2.12 -17.93 -4.00
N TYR A 95 -0.95 -17.51 -3.53
CA TYR A 95 -0.78 -16.35 -2.65
C TYR A 95 0.44 -15.53 -3.04
N THR A 96 0.31 -14.21 -3.10
CA THR A 96 1.43 -13.30 -3.27
C THR A 96 1.12 -11.93 -2.65
N GLU A 97 2.12 -11.29 -2.05
CA GLU A 97 2.06 -9.92 -1.52
C GLU A 97 2.92 -8.93 -2.32
N SER A 98 3.51 -9.37 -3.44
CA SER A 98 4.51 -8.60 -4.17
C SER A 98 4.00 -7.96 -5.46
N LEU A 99 2.70 -8.06 -5.74
CA LEU A 99 2.10 -7.39 -6.90
C LEU A 99 2.04 -5.88 -6.67
N LYS A 100 2.04 -5.10 -7.75
CA LYS A 100 1.81 -3.67 -7.68
C LYS A 100 0.32 -3.41 -7.65
N SER A 101 -0.12 -2.30 -7.06
CA SER A 101 -1.51 -1.87 -7.21
C SER A 101 -1.85 -1.60 -8.68
N GLY A 102 -3.03 -2.02 -9.13
CA GLY A 102 -3.48 -1.86 -10.52
C GLY A 102 -4.55 -2.87 -10.91
N GLU A 103 -4.96 -2.85 -12.18
CA GLU A 103 -5.88 -3.84 -12.74
C GLU A 103 -5.14 -5.11 -13.18
N TYR A 104 -5.73 -6.25 -12.85
CA TYR A 104 -5.20 -7.57 -13.20
C TYR A 104 -6.31 -8.44 -13.78
N THR A 105 -5.99 -9.15 -14.85
CA THR A 105 -6.79 -10.24 -15.39
C THR A 105 -6.34 -11.55 -14.76
N ILE A 106 -7.22 -12.18 -13.99
CA ILE A 106 -7.00 -13.48 -13.37
C ILE A 106 -7.76 -14.51 -14.18
N ARG A 107 -7.06 -15.52 -14.69
CA ARG A 107 -7.66 -16.67 -15.36
C ARG A 107 -7.30 -17.95 -14.63
N LEU A 108 -8.32 -18.74 -14.34
CA LEU A 108 -8.26 -20.04 -13.70
C LEU A 108 -8.63 -21.13 -14.71
N THR A 109 -7.73 -22.09 -14.90
CA THR A 109 -7.95 -23.26 -15.77
C THR A 109 -8.04 -24.50 -14.90
N PRO A 110 -9.23 -25.11 -14.69
CA PRO A 110 -9.37 -26.34 -13.93
C PRO A 110 -8.41 -27.44 -14.40
N ILE A 111 -7.92 -28.26 -13.47
CA ILE A 111 -7.17 -29.48 -13.82
C ILE A 111 -8.09 -30.51 -14.49
N ASP A 112 -9.35 -30.55 -14.07
CA ASP A 112 -10.37 -31.41 -14.67
C ASP A 112 -10.72 -30.90 -16.07
N PRO A 113 -10.45 -31.68 -17.13
CA PRO A 113 -10.70 -31.27 -18.51
C PRO A 113 -12.20 -31.17 -18.86
N GLU A 114 -13.11 -31.69 -18.03
CA GLU A 114 -14.55 -31.54 -18.23
C GLU A 114 -15.07 -30.16 -17.81
N LEU A 115 -14.26 -29.39 -17.06
CA LEU A 115 -14.65 -28.09 -16.52
C LEU A 115 -14.11 -26.94 -17.37
N GLN A 116 -14.90 -25.88 -17.49
CA GLN A 116 -14.55 -24.72 -18.30
C GLN A 116 -13.63 -23.75 -17.54
N PRO A 117 -12.60 -23.18 -18.20
CA PRO A 117 -11.81 -22.10 -17.64
C PRO A 117 -12.67 -20.87 -17.30
N TRP A 118 -12.24 -20.12 -16.29
CA TRP A 118 -12.91 -18.90 -15.85
C TRP A 118 -11.92 -17.75 -15.79
N GLU A 119 -12.33 -16.57 -16.23
CA GLU A 119 -11.51 -15.36 -16.23
C GLU A 119 -12.29 -14.20 -15.59
N THR A 120 -11.59 -13.39 -14.80
CA THR A 120 -12.13 -12.17 -14.21
C THR A 120 -11.10 -11.06 -14.19
N LYS A 121 -11.57 -9.81 -14.21
CA LYS A 121 -10.74 -8.63 -13.98
C LYS A 121 -10.94 -8.15 -12.55
N THR A 122 -9.86 -7.85 -11.85
CA THR A 122 -9.90 -7.32 -10.50
C THR A 122 -8.88 -6.20 -10.31
N THR A 123 -9.23 -5.24 -9.48
CA THR A 123 -8.33 -4.15 -9.10
C THR A 123 -7.67 -4.50 -7.77
N LEU A 124 -6.33 -4.49 -7.76
CA LEU A 124 -5.55 -4.67 -6.55
C LEU A 124 -5.22 -3.31 -5.94
N SER A 125 -5.71 -3.11 -4.71
CA SER A 125 -5.47 -1.90 -3.94
C SER A 125 -4.17 -2.01 -3.14
N ALA A 126 -3.39 -0.95 -3.15
CA ALA A 126 -2.14 -0.85 -2.40
C ALA A 126 -2.33 -1.11 -0.89
N GLY A 127 -1.51 -1.98 -0.31
CA GLY A 127 -1.52 -2.29 1.12
C GLY A 127 -2.64 -3.23 1.58
N HIS A 128 -3.42 -3.76 0.65
CA HIS A 128 -4.55 -4.65 0.95
C HIS A 128 -4.38 -6.00 0.24
N LEU A 129 -4.98 -7.03 0.84
CA LEU A 129 -5.12 -8.36 0.27
C LEU A 129 -6.48 -8.45 -0.44
N THR A 130 -6.47 -8.72 -1.74
CA THR A 130 -7.68 -9.08 -2.49
C THR A 130 -7.82 -10.60 -2.50
N ILE A 131 -8.99 -11.12 -2.13
CA ILE A 131 -9.31 -12.55 -2.18
C ILE A 131 -10.19 -12.80 -3.39
N VAL A 132 -9.85 -13.80 -4.19
CA VAL A 132 -10.65 -14.29 -5.30
C VAL A 132 -10.89 -15.79 -5.09
N ASP A 133 -12.16 -16.18 -4.98
CA ASP A 133 -12.56 -17.58 -4.84
C ASP A 133 -13.41 -18.03 -6.02
N ARG A 134 -13.19 -19.26 -6.47
CA ARG A 134 -13.97 -19.90 -7.54
C ARG A 134 -14.36 -21.33 -7.18
N GLN A 135 -15.65 -21.61 -7.16
CA GLN A 135 -16.20 -22.96 -7.17
C GLN A 135 -16.61 -23.29 -8.61
N PHE A 136 -16.00 -24.30 -9.23
CA PHE A 136 -16.38 -24.72 -10.57
C PHE A 136 -17.52 -25.73 -10.51
N GLY A 137 -18.48 -25.55 -11.42
CA GLY A 137 -19.48 -26.55 -11.78
C GLY A 137 -19.32 -26.96 -13.24
N LYS A 138 -20.06 -27.99 -13.67
CA LYS A 138 -20.00 -28.50 -15.06
C LYS A 138 -20.46 -27.46 -16.08
N THR A 139 -21.33 -26.55 -15.66
CA THR A 139 -21.78 -25.40 -16.44
C THR A 139 -21.49 -24.11 -15.68
N GLN A 140 -21.55 -22.98 -16.39
CA GLN A 140 -21.36 -21.67 -15.79
C GLN A 140 -22.38 -21.38 -14.68
N ASP A 141 -23.64 -21.81 -14.86
CA ASP A 141 -24.73 -21.60 -13.89
C ASP A 141 -24.57 -22.46 -12.62
N GLN A 142 -23.81 -23.55 -12.70
CA GLN A 142 -23.45 -24.39 -11.56
C GLN A 142 -22.17 -23.91 -10.85
N SER A 143 -21.52 -22.90 -11.40
CA SER A 143 -20.30 -22.35 -10.84
C SER A 143 -20.60 -21.11 -10.00
N SER A 144 -19.78 -20.84 -8.98
CA SER A 144 -19.88 -19.63 -8.17
C SER A 144 -18.51 -18.99 -7.94
N SER A 145 -18.48 -17.68 -7.75
CA SER A 145 -17.25 -16.96 -7.44
C SER A 145 -17.56 -15.74 -6.59
N PHE A 146 -16.60 -15.35 -5.76
CA PHE A 146 -16.65 -14.05 -5.08
C PHE A 146 -15.27 -13.41 -5.07
N THR A 147 -15.28 -12.09 -5.01
CA THR A 147 -14.08 -11.28 -4.81
C THR A 147 -14.29 -10.44 -3.56
N LEU A 148 -13.32 -10.45 -2.65
CA LEU A 148 -13.28 -9.57 -1.49
C LEU A 148 -12.07 -8.65 -1.63
N SER A 149 -12.30 -7.36 -1.56
CA SER A 149 -11.28 -6.32 -1.63
C SER A 149 -11.59 -5.22 -0.62
N PHE A 150 -10.59 -4.38 -0.37
CA PHE A 150 -10.71 -3.22 0.50
C PHE A 150 -10.51 -1.95 -0.31
N GLU A 151 -11.31 -0.94 0.01
CA GLU A 151 -11.19 0.39 -0.54
C GLU A 151 -11.07 1.40 0.61
N LYS A 152 -10.35 2.50 0.35
CA LYS A 152 -10.20 3.55 1.32
C LYS A 152 -11.45 4.44 1.35
N LEU A 153 -12.02 4.63 2.53
CA LEU A 153 -13.12 5.57 2.71
C LEU A 153 -12.60 7.00 2.86
N SER A 154 -13.40 7.96 2.39
CA SER A 154 -13.11 9.39 2.55
C SER A 154 -13.12 9.81 4.02
N ASN A 155 -14.02 9.22 4.82
CA ASN A 155 -14.11 9.42 6.26
C ASN A 155 -13.40 8.27 6.99
N LYS A 156 -12.35 8.61 7.75
CA LYS A 156 -11.53 7.62 8.48
C LYS A 156 -12.23 7.00 9.70
N ASN A 157 -13.30 7.64 10.15
CA ASN A 157 -14.08 7.19 11.30
C ASN A 157 -15.33 6.42 10.88
N SER A 158 -15.60 6.29 9.58
CA SER A 158 -16.70 5.47 9.07
C SER A 158 -16.23 4.06 8.73
N THR A 159 -17.20 3.18 8.69
CA THR A 159 -17.10 1.80 8.24
C THR A 159 -18.20 1.59 7.21
N GLU A 160 -17.87 0.89 6.14
CA GLU A 160 -18.81 0.61 5.06
C GLU A 160 -18.51 -0.75 4.46
N VAL A 161 -19.55 -1.50 4.13
CA VAL A 161 -19.46 -2.74 3.36
C VAL A 161 -20.35 -2.61 2.13
N SER A 162 -19.74 -2.69 0.95
CA SER A 162 -20.46 -2.73 -0.32
C SER A 162 -20.57 -4.16 -0.83
N ILE A 163 -21.79 -4.58 -1.11
CA ILE A 163 -22.10 -5.93 -1.56
C ILE A 163 -22.72 -5.83 -2.93
N ILE A 164 -22.01 -6.34 -3.93
CA ILE A 164 -22.49 -6.40 -5.32
C ILE A 164 -22.67 -7.87 -5.67
N SER A 165 -23.83 -8.23 -6.23
CA SER A 165 -24.13 -9.62 -6.58
C SER A 165 -24.77 -9.76 -7.95
N ASN A 166 -24.59 -10.94 -8.53
CA ASN A 166 -25.35 -11.46 -9.65
C ASN A 166 -25.76 -12.90 -9.28
N PRO A 167 -27.06 -13.21 -9.11
CA PRO A 167 -28.25 -12.40 -9.43
C PRO A 167 -28.39 -11.13 -8.57
N SER A 168 -29.23 -10.18 -9.02
CA SER A 168 -29.56 -8.99 -8.23
C SER A 168 -30.54 -9.31 -7.10
N ASN A 169 -30.62 -8.43 -6.10
CA ASN A 169 -31.56 -8.54 -4.97
C ASN A 169 -31.38 -9.80 -4.10
N VAL A 170 -30.14 -10.22 -3.88
CA VAL A 170 -29.82 -11.30 -2.93
C VAL A 170 -30.11 -10.82 -1.52
N SER A 171 -30.81 -11.65 -0.72
CA SER A 171 -31.04 -11.33 0.69
C SER A 171 -29.74 -11.46 1.48
N VAL A 172 -29.43 -10.44 2.27
CA VAL A 172 -28.20 -10.38 3.06
C VAL A 172 -28.53 -10.34 4.55
N ALA A 173 -27.85 -11.19 5.32
CA ALA A 173 -27.80 -11.11 6.77
C ALA A 173 -26.35 -10.95 7.25
N VAL A 174 -26.16 -10.12 8.28
CA VAL A 174 -24.88 -9.91 8.96
C VAL A 174 -25.03 -10.44 10.37
N ASP A 175 -24.15 -11.35 10.76
CA ASP A 175 -24.17 -12.01 12.07
C ASP A 175 -25.54 -12.60 12.43
N LYS A 176 -26.18 -13.23 11.43
CA LYS A 176 -27.55 -13.81 11.48
C LYS A 176 -28.69 -12.77 11.55
N ALA A 177 -28.41 -11.47 11.61
CA ALA A 177 -29.42 -10.43 11.55
C ALA A 177 -29.67 -9.98 10.10
N PRO A 178 -30.90 -10.03 9.58
CA PRO A 178 -31.21 -9.60 8.22
C PRO A 178 -31.07 -8.08 8.09
N ILE A 179 -30.31 -7.63 7.09
CA ILE A 179 -30.00 -6.20 6.87
C ILE A 179 -30.62 -5.65 5.57
N GLY A 180 -31.11 -6.54 4.69
CA GLY A 180 -31.80 -6.16 3.46
C GLY A 180 -31.29 -6.94 2.25
N PHE A 181 -31.06 -6.22 1.15
CA PHE A 181 -30.69 -6.79 -0.15
C PHE A 181 -29.34 -6.25 -0.65
N SER A 182 -28.70 -7.00 -1.54
CA SER A 182 -27.46 -6.60 -2.21
C SER A 182 -27.62 -5.33 -3.08
N ASN A 183 -26.50 -4.80 -3.56
CA ASN A 183 -26.38 -3.56 -4.35
C ASN A 183 -26.73 -2.27 -3.57
N ARG A 184 -26.65 -2.33 -2.24
CA ARG A 184 -26.74 -1.17 -1.35
C ARG A 184 -25.59 -1.23 -0.33
N PRO A 185 -24.82 -0.15 -0.16
CA PRO A 185 -23.79 -0.11 0.88
C PRO A 185 -24.40 -0.17 2.28
N ILE A 186 -23.70 -0.82 3.19
CA ILE A 186 -24.05 -0.93 4.60
C ILE A 186 -23.12 0.00 5.36
N GLU A 187 -23.65 1.13 5.79
CA GLU A 187 -22.90 2.13 6.56
C GLU A 187 -22.93 1.84 8.06
N ASN A 188 -21.90 2.30 8.77
CA ASN A 188 -21.82 2.27 10.25
C ASN A 188 -21.90 0.86 10.87
N ILE A 189 -21.50 -0.17 10.12
CA ILE A 189 -21.26 -1.52 10.66
C ILE A 189 -20.08 -1.49 11.64
N SER A 190 -20.12 -2.22 12.75
CA SER A 190 -18.99 -2.24 13.69
C SER A 190 -17.70 -2.73 13.01
N ALA A 191 -16.55 -2.22 13.42
CA ALA A 191 -15.28 -2.82 13.03
C ALA A 191 -15.09 -4.15 13.78
N GLY A 192 -14.60 -5.18 13.09
CA GLY A 192 -14.48 -6.52 13.67
C GLY A 192 -14.76 -7.63 12.67
N ASP A 193 -14.74 -8.87 13.16
CA ASP A 193 -15.06 -10.06 12.37
C ASP A 193 -16.57 -10.22 12.25
N HIS A 194 -17.06 -10.36 11.02
CA HIS A 194 -18.47 -10.49 10.69
C HIS A 194 -18.72 -11.69 9.79
N SER A 195 -19.89 -12.31 9.96
CA SER A 195 -20.42 -13.32 9.04
C SER A 195 -21.44 -12.68 8.11
N PHE A 196 -21.24 -12.82 6.80
CA PHE A 196 -22.17 -12.38 5.77
C PHE A 196 -22.84 -13.60 5.14
N ASP A 197 -24.15 -13.69 5.31
CA ASP A 197 -24.99 -14.76 4.76
C ASP A 197 -25.80 -14.22 3.58
N PHE A 198 -25.78 -14.96 2.48
CA PHE A 198 -26.40 -14.61 1.21
C PHE A 198 -27.38 -15.70 0.79
N VAL A 199 -28.63 -15.31 0.55
CA VAL A 199 -29.71 -16.24 0.16
C VAL A 199 -30.45 -15.70 -1.06
N ALA A 200 -30.63 -16.55 -2.07
CA ALA A 200 -31.41 -16.24 -3.26
C ALA A 200 -32.23 -17.46 -3.73
N PRO A 201 -33.50 -17.28 -4.15
CA PRO A 201 -34.33 -18.38 -4.63
C PRO A 201 -33.71 -19.11 -5.82
N GLY A 202 -33.57 -20.44 -5.71
CA GLY A 202 -32.98 -21.28 -6.75
C GLY A 202 -31.45 -21.32 -6.79
N TYR A 203 -30.77 -20.66 -5.85
CA TYR A 203 -29.32 -20.67 -5.71
C TYR A 203 -28.91 -21.32 -4.39
N GLN A 204 -27.65 -21.74 -4.31
CA GLN A 204 -27.07 -22.22 -3.06
C GLN A 204 -26.75 -21.06 -2.13
N ASP A 205 -27.08 -21.22 -0.85
CA ASP A 205 -26.72 -20.24 0.18
C ASP A 205 -25.20 -20.09 0.26
N LYS A 206 -24.74 -18.85 0.42
CA LYS A 206 -23.31 -18.54 0.58
C LYS A 206 -23.08 -17.84 1.90
N ARG A 207 -22.07 -18.29 2.64
CA ARG A 207 -21.54 -17.62 3.82
C ARG A 207 -20.10 -17.17 3.58
N ILE A 208 -19.80 -15.92 3.92
CA ILE A 208 -18.46 -15.35 3.86
C ILE A 208 -18.13 -14.77 5.23
N GLN A 209 -16.94 -15.08 5.75
CA GLN A 209 -16.42 -14.47 6.97
C GLN A 209 -15.37 -13.45 6.59
N ALA A 210 -15.52 -12.22 7.08
CA ALA A 210 -14.60 -11.14 6.77
C ALA A 210 -14.47 -10.16 7.94
N ARG A 211 -13.29 -9.55 8.07
CA ARG A 211 -13.05 -8.47 9.02
C ARG A 211 -13.34 -7.12 8.37
N VAL A 212 -14.16 -6.32 9.03
CA VAL A 212 -14.42 -4.92 8.69
C VAL A 212 -13.45 -4.02 9.44
N TYR A 213 -12.86 -3.06 8.74
CA TYR A 213 -11.92 -2.06 9.27
C TYR A 213 -12.50 -0.65 9.12
N ALA A 214 -12.11 0.27 10.00
CA ALA A 214 -12.39 1.70 9.84
C ALA A 214 -11.49 2.33 8.74
N GLY A 215 -11.96 3.42 8.11
CA GLY A 215 -11.41 4.04 6.88
C GLY A 215 -10.04 4.74 6.93
#